data_AF-A0AB38BD71-F1
#
_entry.id   AF-A0AB38BD71-F1
#
_cell.length_a   1.000
_cell.length_b   1.000
_cell.length_c   1.000
_cell.angle_alpha   90.00
_cell.angle_beta   90.00
_cell.angle_gamma   90.00
#
_symmetry.space_group_name_H-M   'P 1'
#
loop_
_entity.id
_entity.type
_entity.pdbx_description
1 polymer ?
#
loop_
_entity_poly.entity_id
_entity_poly.type
_entity_poly.pdbx_seq_one_letter_code
_entity_poly.pdbx_strand_id
1 'polypeptide(L)'
;MRDTRLSESPEPSEPTEHYLFNDSQTIVLERGYQWESTLGSTPDRNPIERERITAHGAVRGLAELCDGLVRPMTFGVTRNWVDGYGLPAEGSPPRGNWILTTPQSPPDVHSTYRDPQIMEAATLDERAMLTMVDRVLDDPCEAPEGKHLAWDEMHIDHTWARLPEPDRHLANKELRIDDHDNKLRRVLVPREHAHGRTWVTVPRRSVRYPFLLRVNKSCGTVYPDGPGYDDFITMTIDVNWSFWWHPGEGRAMLDQAVDRLLRKGWRPAHPQSVPTGHHTPSRTSL
;
A
#
# COMPACT_ATOMS: atom_id res chain seq x y z
N MET A 1 -15.31 70.17 -9.00
CA MET A 1 -14.45 69.14 -9.65
C MET A 1 -13.75 68.35 -8.57
N ARG A 2 -13.74 67.02 -8.75
CA ARG A 2 -13.03 65.95 -8.01
C ARG A 2 -13.66 65.46 -6.70
N ASP A 3 -14.64 64.58 -6.90
CA ASP A 3 -14.80 63.34 -6.14
C ASP A 3 -13.44 62.64 -5.96
N THR A 4 -13.12 62.27 -4.72
CA THR A 4 -12.05 61.32 -4.43
C THR A 4 -12.66 60.19 -3.63
N ARG A 5 -13.28 59.25 -4.34
CA ARG A 5 -13.52 57.90 -3.82
C ARG A 5 -12.16 57.26 -3.59
N LEU A 6 -11.78 57.08 -2.33
CA LEU A 6 -10.68 56.20 -1.97
C LEU A 6 -11.26 54.80 -1.75
N SER A 7 -11.01 54.02 -2.79
CA SER A 7 -11.00 52.58 -2.95
C SER A 7 -11.25 51.73 -1.71
N GLU A 8 -12.25 50.88 -1.88
CA GLU A 8 -12.49 49.62 -1.20
C GLU A 8 -11.17 48.93 -0.84
N SER A 9 -11.05 48.55 0.43
CA SER A 9 -10.04 47.60 0.87
C SER A 9 -10.24 46.29 0.12
N PRO A 10 -9.17 45.60 -0.33
CA PRO A 10 -9.35 44.28 -0.92
C PRO A 10 -9.98 43.36 0.12
N GLU A 11 -11.08 42.71 -0.26
CA GLU A 11 -11.76 41.70 0.53
C GLU A 11 -10.78 40.66 1.07
N PRO A 12 -11.03 40.07 2.25
CA PRO A 12 -10.21 38.98 2.76
C PRO A 12 -10.24 37.84 1.74
N SER A 13 -9.08 37.53 1.18
CA SER A 13 -8.86 36.34 0.36
C SER A 13 -9.49 35.13 1.06
N GLU A 14 -10.44 34.47 0.40
CA GLU A 14 -11.10 33.27 0.91
C GLU A 14 -10.07 32.30 1.51
N PRO A 15 -10.36 31.68 2.67
CA PRO A 15 -9.40 30.79 3.30
C PRO A 15 -9.14 29.61 2.36
N THR A 16 -7.94 29.56 1.78
CA THR A 16 -7.50 28.35 1.09
C THR A 16 -7.48 27.23 2.12
N GLU A 17 -8.29 26.19 1.92
CA GLU A 17 -8.25 25.01 2.78
C GLU A 17 -6.84 24.38 2.74
N HIS A 18 -6.33 24.02 3.92
CA HIS A 18 -5.02 23.40 4.11
C HIS A 18 -5.22 22.08 4.87
N TYR A 19 -4.62 21.00 4.38
CA TYR A 19 -4.70 19.67 5.00
C TYR A 19 -3.37 19.30 5.68
N LEU A 20 -3.41 18.42 6.68
CA LEU A 20 -2.24 18.11 7.51
C LEU A 20 -1.63 16.76 7.14
N PHE A 21 -0.31 16.76 6.97
CA PHE A 21 0.57 15.61 6.86
C PHE A 21 1.30 15.47 8.20
N ASN A 22 1.19 14.28 8.83
CA ASN A 22 1.40 13.94 10.25
C ASN A 22 0.12 13.75 11.09
N ASP A 23 -1.00 13.47 10.43
CA ASP A 23 -2.12 12.81 11.09
C ASP A 23 -2.33 11.45 10.43
N SER A 24 -1.23 10.69 10.34
CA SER A 24 -1.24 9.41 9.65
C SER A 24 -2.03 8.39 10.47
N GLN A 25 -2.87 7.61 9.79
CA GLN A 25 -3.59 6.49 10.38
C GLN A 25 -3.24 5.21 9.63
N THR A 26 -3.15 4.11 10.36
CA THR A 26 -2.89 2.79 9.79
C THR A 26 -4.12 1.92 9.98
N ILE A 27 -4.61 1.35 8.88
CA ILE A 27 -5.65 0.31 8.90
C ILE A 27 -4.97 -1.02 8.61
N VAL A 28 -5.23 -2.03 9.45
CA VAL A 28 -4.70 -3.37 9.27
C VAL A 28 -5.84 -4.35 9.05
N LEU A 29 -5.82 -4.99 7.89
CA LEU A 29 -6.76 -6.04 7.50
C LEU A 29 -5.99 -7.34 7.34
N GLU A 30 -6.66 -8.46 7.56
CA GLU A 30 -6.09 -9.78 7.34
C GLU A 30 -7.06 -10.70 6.62
N ARG A 31 -6.51 -11.77 6.05
CA ARG A 31 -7.25 -12.86 5.46
C ARG A 31 -6.56 -14.18 5.76
N GLY A 32 -7.29 -15.10 6.38
CA GLY A 32 -6.81 -16.44 6.69
C GLY A 32 -7.15 -17.47 5.60
N TYR A 33 -6.32 -18.50 5.51
CA TYR A 33 -6.44 -19.64 4.60
C TYR A 33 -6.37 -20.96 5.37
N GLN A 34 -7.25 -21.89 5.03
CA GLN A 34 -7.27 -23.26 5.58
C GLN A 34 -6.92 -24.25 4.46
N TRP A 35 -5.94 -25.10 4.72
CA TRP A 35 -5.38 -26.10 3.82
C TRP A 35 -5.74 -27.54 4.23
N GLU A 36 -5.94 -27.85 5.53
CA GLU A 36 -6.27 -29.22 5.99
C GLU A 36 -7.75 -29.48 6.38
N SER A 37 -8.38 -30.33 5.56
CA SER A 37 -9.41 -31.37 5.80
C SER A 37 -10.57 -31.13 6.78
N THR A 38 -11.67 -30.56 6.28
CA THR A 38 -13.00 -31.10 6.63
C THR A 38 -13.26 -32.34 5.78
N LEU A 39 -13.01 -33.53 6.37
CA LEU A 39 -13.34 -34.86 5.83
C LEU A 39 -12.74 -35.25 4.46
N GLY A 40 -11.49 -35.75 4.47
CA GLY A 40 -11.18 -37.01 3.78
C GLY A 40 -11.07 -37.07 2.25
N SER A 41 -10.90 -35.97 1.52
CA SER A 41 -10.76 -36.08 0.05
C SER A 41 -10.08 -34.91 -0.67
N THR A 42 -8.94 -34.41 -0.18
CA THR A 42 -8.09 -33.58 -1.05
C THR A 42 -6.62 -33.92 -0.84
N PRO A 43 -5.88 -34.30 -1.91
CA PRO A 43 -4.46 -34.59 -1.78
C PRO A 43 -3.72 -33.35 -1.30
N ASP A 44 -2.67 -33.60 -0.53
CA ASP A 44 -1.71 -32.63 -0.02
C ASP A 44 -1.34 -31.63 -1.13
N ARG A 45 -1.90 -30.41 -1.09
CA ARG A 45 -1.67 -29.43 -2.17
C ARG A 45 -0.20 -29.07 -2.21
N ASN A 46 0.38 -29.10 -3.41
CA ASN A 46 1.76 -28.67 -3.68
C ASN A 46 2.03 -27.32 -2.99
N PRO A 47 3.09 -27.19 -2.17
CA PRO A 47 3.42 -25.93 -1.48
C PRO A 47 3.43 -24.72 -2.41
N ILE A 48 3.93 -24.88 -3.65
CA ILE A 48 3.95 -23.82 -4.67
C ILE A 48 2.53 -23.34 -5.05
N GLU A 49 1.55 -24.25 -5.06
CA GLU A 49 0.16 -23.89 -5.34
C GLU A 49 -0.44 -23.08 -4.18
N ARG A 50 -0.09 -23.39 -2.93
CA ARG A 50 -0.50 -22.61 -1.75
C ARG A 50 0.09 -21.20 -1.81
N GLU A 51 1.36 -21.07 -2.19
CA GLU A 51 1.99 -19.77 -2.44
C GLU A 51 1.25 -18.97 -3.50
N ARG A 52 0.89 -19.61 -4.62
CA ARG A 52 0.16 -18.92 -5.69
C ARG A 52 -1.22 -18.46 -5.23
N ILE A 53 -1.97 -19.29 -4.49
CA ILE A 53 -3.31 -18.94 -4.00
C ILE A 53 -3.26 -17.74 -3.04
N THR A 54 -2.30 -17.72 -2.11
CA THR A 54 -2.15 -16.64 -1.13
C THR A 54 -1.66 -15.36 -1.81
N ALA A 55 -0.68 -15.47 -2.71
CA ALA A 55 -0.17 -14.35 -3.50
C ALA A 55 -1.26 -13.72 -4.38
N HIS A 56 -2.06 -14.53 -5.07
CA HIS A 56 -3.19 -14.05 -5.87
C HIS A 56 -4.26 -13.38 -5.00
N GLY A 57 -4.49 -13.91 -3.79
CA GLY A 57 -5.39 -13.29 -2.82
C GLY A 57 -4.90 -11.90 -2.36
N ALA A 58 -3.59 -11.75 -2.11
CA ALA A 58 -2.95 -10.49 -1.79
C ALA A 58 -3.11 -9.48 -2.93
N VAL A 59 -2.77 -9.86 -4.17
CA VAL A 59 -2.91 -8.99 -5.36
C VAL A 59 -4.35 -8.56 -5.56
N ARG A 60 -5.32 -9.48 -5.45
CA ARG A 60 -6.75 -9.16 -5.56
C ARG A 60 -7.22 -8.20 -4.47
N GLY A 61 -6.68 -8.33 -3.26
CA GLY A 61 -6.93 -7.37 -2.19
C GLY A 61 -6.39 -5.98 -2.56
N LEU A 62 -5.12 -5.90 -2.96
CA LEU A 62 -4.52 -4.63 -3.37
C LEU A 62 -5.27 -3.98 -4.53
N ALA A 63 -5.65 -4.76 -5.55
CA ALA A 63 -6.44 -4.29 -6.68
C ALA A 63 -7.82 -3.76 -6.26
N GLU A 64 -8.51 -4.47 -5.35
CA GLU A 64 -9.80 -4.04 -4.83
C GLU A 64 -9.72 -2.72 -4.05
N LEU A 65 -8.66 -2.56 -3.25
CA LEU A 65 -8.41 -1.32 -2.52
C LEU A 65 -8.11 -0.17 -3.47
N CYS A 66 -7.31 -0.44 -4.51
CA CYS A 66 -6.96 0.54 -5.53
C CYS A 66 -8.19 0.99 -6.34
N ASP A 67 -9.14 0.09 -6.61
CA ASP A 67 -10.28 0.40 -7.46
C ASP A 67 -11.03 1.67 -7.01
N GLY A 68 -10.99 2.69 -7.85
CA GLY A 68 -11.65 3.97 -7.62
C GLY A 68 -11.10 4.83 -6.47
N LEU A 69 -10.03 4.41 -5.76
CA LEU A 69 -9.41 5.17 -4.66
C LEU A 69 -7.93 5.48 -4.92
N VAL A 70 -7.16 4.48 -5.34
CA VAL A 70 -5.71 4.57 -5.52
C VAL A 70 -5.31 4.15 -6.92
N ARG A 71 -4.41 4.91 -7.53
CA ARG A 71 -3.68 4.55 -8.73
C ARG A 71 -2.26 4.16 -8.35
N PRO A 72 -1.93 2.85 -8.35
CA PRO A 72 -0.58 2.42 -8.06
C PRO A 72 0.35 2.82 -9.20
N MET A 73 1.52 3.34 -8.84
CA MET A 73 2.61 3.70 -9.76
C MET A 73 3.78 2.72 -9.67
N THR A 74 3.89 2.02 -8.55
CA THR A 74 4.85 0.92 -8.37
C THR A 74 4.16 -0.25 -7.71
N PHE A 75 4.58 -1.46 -8.05
CA PHE A 75 4.21 -2.67 -7.34
C PHE A 75 5.45 -3.52 -7.16
N GLY A 76 5.83 -3.80 -5.92
CA GLY A 76 6.99 -4.62 -5.59
C GLY A 76 6.58 -5.93 -4.93
N VAL A 77 7.38 -6.97 -5.17
CA VAL A 77 7.21 -8.30 -4.59
C VAL A 77 8.57 -8.81 -4.14
N THR A 78 8.65 -9.30 -2.91
CA THR A 78 9.81 -10.00 -2.39
C THR A 78 9.53 -11.49 -2.26
N ARG A 79 10.58 -12.30 -2.40
CA ARG A 79 10.55 -13.75 -2.20
C ARG A 79 11.67 -14.19 -1.28
N ASN A 80 11.39 -15.22 -0.49
CA ASN A 80 12.31 -15.82 0.48
C ASN A 80 12.35 -17.33 0.31
N TRP A 81 13.36 -17.96 0.94
CA TRP A 81 13.37 -19.40 1.13
C TRP A 81 12.56 -19.74 2.36
N VAL A 82 11.71 -20.76 2.26
CA VAL A 82 10.98 -21.33 3.40
C VAL A 82 11.20 -22.83 3.50
N ASP A 83 11.11 -23.37 4.71
CA ASP A 83 11.21 -24.80 4.96
C ASP A 83 9.88 -25.56 4.67
N GLY A 84 9.85 -26.86 4.94
CA GLY A 84 8.66 -27.69 4.75
C GLY A 84 7.44 -27.29 5.62
N TYR A 85 7.63 -26.44 6.62
CA TYR A 85 6.57 -25.89 7.47
C TYR A 85 6.17 -24.46 7.07
N GLY A 86 6.77 -23.92 6.01
CA GLY A 86 6.53 -22.55 5.55
C GLY A 86 7.28 -21.48 6.35
N LEU A 87 8.19 -21.86 7.26
CA LEU A 87 8.94 -20.91 8.08
C LEU A 87 10.13 -20.34 7.29
N PRO A 88 10.49 -19.05 7.51
CA PRO A 88 11.67 -18.45 6.88
C PRO A 88 12.92 -19.27 7.13
N ALA A 89 13.65 -19.56 6.06
CA ALA A 89 14.86 -20.36 6.08
C ALA A 89 16.09 -19.51 5.73
N GLU A 90 17.26 -19.91 6.23
CA GLU A 90 18.50 -19.17 6.00
C GLU A 90 18.88 -19.07 4.52
N GLY A 91 19.53 -17.95 4.17
CA GLY A 91 19.96 -17.60 2.82
C GLY A 91 19.02 -16.61 2.15
N SER A 92 19.33 -16.21 0.92
CA SER A 92 18.47 -15.37 0.10
C SER A 92 18.36 -15.97 -1.29
N PRO A 93 17.16 -16.02 -1.88
CA PRO A 93 17.02 -16.46 -3.26
C PRO A 93 17.72 -15.48 -4.20
N PRO A 94 18.33 -15.96 -5.29
CA PRO A 94 18.81 -15.07 -6.33
C PRO A 94 17.64 -14.25 -6.86
N ARG A 95 17.84 -12.95 -7.11
CA ARG A 95 16.75 -12.05 -7.56
C ARG A 95 15.54 -12.13 -6.62
N GLY A 96 15.77 -11.93 -5.32
CA GLY A 96 14.73 -11.99 -4.30
C GLY A 96 13.72 -10.84 -4.37
N ASN A 97 14.04 -9.76 -5.08
CA ASN A 97 13.25 -8.53 -5.09
C ASN A 97 12.89 -8.15 -6.52
N TRP A 98 11.63 -7.87 -6.76
CA TRP A 98 11.10 -7.48 -8.06
C TRP A 98 10.26 -6.22 -7.90
N ILE A 99 10.30 -5.34 -8.90
CA ILE A 99 9.50 -4.13 -8.94
C ILE A 99 8.94 -3.90 -10.35
N LEU A 100 7.64 -3.66 -10.43
CA LEU A 100 6.94 -3.21 -11.62
C LEU A 100 6.73 -1.70 -11.54
N THR A 101 7.15 -0.99 -12.57
CA THR A 101 7.03 0.46 -12.70
C THR A 101 6.16 0.83 -13.91
N THR A 102 5.77 2.10 -13.98
CA THR A 102 5.01 2.69 -15.09
C THR A 102 5.76 3.91 -15.64
N PRO A 103 5.43 4.40 -16.84
CA PRO A 103 6.00 5.65 -17.37
C PRO A 103 5.74 6.88 -16.49
N GLN A 104 4.73 6.81 -15.61
CA GLN A 104 4.34 7.88 -14.70
C GLN A 104 4.97 7.74 -13.31
N SER A 105 5.72 6.66 -13.06
CA SER A 105 6.45 6.48 -11.81
C SER A 105 7.56 7.54 -11.70
N PRO A 106 7.85 8.06 -10.50
CA PRO A 106 8.90 9.06 -10.34
C PRO A 106 10.27 8.59 -10.86
N PRO A 107 11.10 9.52 -11.38
CA PRO A 107 12.41 9.17 -11.94
C PRO A 107 13.40 8.64 -10.89
N ASP A 108 13.14 8.89 -9.61
CA ASP A 108 13.89 8.41 -8.45
C ASP A 108 13.27 7.17 -7.80
N VAL A 109 12.32 6.51 -8.47
CA VAL A 109 11.78 5.22 -8.02
C VAL A 109 12.92 4.23 -7.85
N HIS A 110 13.03 3.73 -6.64
CA HIS A 110 13.91 2.65 -6.26
C HIS A 110 13.11 1.68 -5.40
N SER A 111 13.48 0.40 -5.46
CA SER A 111 13.01 -0.53 -4.45
C SER A 111 13.66 -0.19 -3.11
N THR A 112 12.91 -0.33 -2.04
CA THR A 112 13.38 -0.34 -0.66
C THR A 112 14.36 -1.50 -0.40
N TYR A 113 14.33 -2.52 -1.28
CA TYR A 113 15.17 -3.71 -1.21
C TYR A 113 16.34 -3.65 -2.19
N ARG A 114 17.43 -4.33 -1.84
CA ARG A 114 18.66 -4.36 -2.66
C ARG A 114 18.47 -5.16 -3.95
N ASP A 115 19.16 -4.71 -5.00
CA ASP A 115 19.28 -5.38 -6.30
C ASP A 115 17.92 -5.81 -6.93
N PRO A 116 16.94 -4.90 -7.02
CA PRO A 116 15.62 -5.25 -7.53
C PRO A 116 15.68 -5.55 -9.03
N GLN A 117 14.87 -6.52 -9.45
CA GLN A 117 14.59 -6.77 -10.85
C GLN A 117 13.47 -5.83 -11.29
N ILE A 118 13.80 -4.89 -12.16
CA ILE A 118 12.87 -3.87 -12.64
C ILE A 118 12.17 -4.35 -13.90
N MET A 119 10.84 -4.27 -13.89
CA MET A 119 9.98 -4.50 -15.03
C MET A 119 9.15 -3.25 -15.30
N GLU A 120 8.78 -3.02 -16.55
CA GLU A 120 7.91 -1.92 -16.93
C GLU A 120 6.55 -2.44 -17.39
N ALA A 121 5.49 -1.76 -17.00
CA ALA A 121 4.13 -1.96 -17.49
C ALA A 121 3.50 -0.61 -17.88
N ALA A 122 2.58 -0.64 -18.84
CA ALA A 122 1.83 0.57 -19.20
C ALA A 122 0.95 1.06 -18.03
N THR A 123 0.36 0.13 -17.29
CA THR A 123 -0.51 0.36 -16.13
C THR A 123 -0.34 -0.75 -15.10
N LEU A 124 -0.63 -0.46 -13.84
CA LEU A 124 -0.62 -1.42 -12.73
C LEU A 124 -2.06 -1.83 -12.37
N ASP A 125 -2.69 -2.62 -13.23
CA ASP A 125 -3.98 -3.27 -12.93
C ASP A 125 -3.76 -4.65 -12.27
N GLU A 126 -4.86 -5.29 -11.84
CA GLU A 126 -4.82 -6.64 -11.23
C GLU A 126 -4.04 -7.63 -12.12
N ARG A 127 -4.29 -7.57 -13.44
CA ARG A 127 -3.69 -8.50 -14.39
C ARG A 127 -2.17 -8.33 -14.46
N ALA A 128 -1.68 -7.09 -14.53
CA ALA A 128 -0.25 -6.79 -14.55
C ALA A 128 0.43 -7.26 -13.26
N MET A 129 -0.18 -6.99 -12.10
CA MET A 129 0.33 -7.43 -10.79
C MET A 129 0.35 -8.96 -10.67
N LEU A 130 -0.72 -9.66 -11.09
CA LEU A 130 -0.77 -11.12 -11.11
C LEU A 130 0.30 -11.72 -12.03
N THR A 131 0.48 -11.14 -13.22
CA THR A 131 1.50 -11.60 -14.18
C THR A 131 2.91 -11.50 -13.59
N MET A 132 3.20 -10.42 -12.86
CA MET A 132 4.47 -10.26 -12.15
C MET A 132 4.61 -11.31 -11.05
N VAL A 133 3.60 -11.48 -10.20
CA VAL A 133 3.63 -12.47 -9.11
C VAL A 133 3.84 -13.89 -9.63
N ASP A 134 3.12 -14.29 -10.68
CA ASP A 134 3.30 -15.59 -11.31
C ASP A 134 4.74 -15.76 -11.80
N ARG A 135 5.29 -14.75 -12.48
CA ARG A 135 6.68 -14.76 -12.92
C ARG A 135 7.66 -14.85 -11.75
N VAL A 136 7.42 -14.17 -10.63
CA VAL A 136 8.27 -14.22 -9.43
C VAL A 136 8.31 -15.62 -8.83
N LEU A 137 7.19 -16.33 -8.83
CA LEU A 137 7.09 -17.71 -8.32
C LEU A 137 7.61 -18.75 -9.32
N ASP A 138 7.52 -18.47 -10.63
CA ASP A 138 7.96 -19.37 -11.71
C ASP A 138 9.42 -19.15 -12.14
N ASP A 139 10.06 -18.05 -11.74
CA ASP A 139 11.45 -17.75 -12.12
C ASP A 139 12.41 -18.79 -11.52
N PRO A 140 13.07 -19.59 -12.37
CA PRO A 140 13.78 -20.79 -11.95
C PRO A 140 14.98 -20.44 -11.07
N CYS A 141 15.06 -21.10 -9.92
CA CYS A 141 16.20 -21.02 -9.03
C CYS A 141 16.41 -22.37 -8.34
N GLU A 142 17.67 -22.78 -8.16
CA GLU A 142 18.00 -24.00 -7.42
C GLU A 142 17.65 -23.78 -5.94
N ALA A 143 16.62 -24.49 -5.48
CA ALA A 143 16.21 -24.47 -4.09
C ALA A 143 17.20 -25.29 -3.26
N PRO A 144 17.65 -24.78 -2.09
CA PRO A 144 18.39 -25.60 -1.15
C PRO A 144 17.55 -26.82 -0.71
N GLU A 145 18.23 -27.90 -0.32
CA GLU A 145 17.55 -29.14 0.09
C GLU A 145 16.50 -28.90 1.18
N GLY A 146 15.30 -29.45 0.99
CA GLY A 146 14.18 -29.31 1.93
C GLY A 146 13.54 -27.92 1.97
N LYS A 147 13.95 -26.99 1.12
CA LYS A 147 13.39 -25.63 1.03
C LYS A 147 12.63 -25.44 -0.27
N HIS A 148 11.71 -24.49 -0.25
CA HIS A 148 11.04 -23.99 -1.45
C HIS A 148 10.94 -22.47 -1.43
N LEU A 149 10.64 -21.91 -2.59
CA LEU A 149 10.49 -20.48 -2.76
C LEU A 149 9.07 -20.05 -2.34
N ALA A 150 8.98 -19.01 -1.53
CA ALA A 150 7.72 -18.37 -1.17
C ALA A 150 7.79 -16.87 -1.40
N TRP A 151 6.64 -16.23 -1.57
CA TRP A 151 6.55 -14.77 -1.53
C TRP A 151 6.48 -14.33 -0.06
N ASP A 152 7.04 -13.17 0.25
CA ASP A 152 7.15 -12.68 1.64
C ASP A 152 6.35 -11.38 1.81
N GLU A 153 6.65 -10.39 0.97
CA GLU A 153 6.01 -9.08 1.00
C GLU A 153 5.58 -8.64 -0.41
N MET A 154 4.44 -7.97 -0.49
CA MET A 154 4.02 -7.16 -1.63
C MET A 154 3.80 -5.72 -1.20
N HIS A 155 4.26 -4.75 -1.97
CA HIS A 155 4.14 -3.33 -1.61
C HIS A 155 3.79 -2.42 -2.79
N ILE A 156 3.06 -1.35 -2.50
CA ILE A 156 2.76 -0.22 -3.38
C ILE A 156 3.21 1.04 -2.65
N ASP A 157 4.43 1.49 -2.95
CA ASP A 157 5.05 2.63 -2.27
C ASP A 157 4.78 3.97 -2.96
N HIS A 158 4.40 3.94 -4.24
CA HIS A 158 4.16 5.14 -5.03
C HIS A 158 2.72 5.11 -5.53
N THR A 159 1.94 6.10 -5.11
CA THR A 159 0.50 6.16 -5.42
C THR A 159 0.07 7.53 -5.88
N TRP A 160 -0.94 7.54 -6.74
CA TRP A 160 -1.85 8.67 -6.85
C TRP A 160 -3.14 8.35 -6.11
N ALA A 161 -3.70 9.31 -5.41
CA ALA A 161 -4.95 9.17 -4.70
C ALA A 161 -6.04 9.95 -5.42
N ARG A 162 -7.25 9.40 -5.45
CA ARG A 162 -8.39 10.10 -6.00
C ARG A 162 -8.88 11.16 -5.01
N LEU A 163 -9.04 12.37 -5.52
CA LEU A 163 -9.67 13.47 -4.80
C LEU A 163 -11.21 13.34 -4.93
N PRO A 164 -11.98 13.47 -3.83
CA PRO A 164 -13.44 13.41 -3.89
C PRO A 164 -14.02 14.65 -4.58
N GLU A 165 -15.26 14.49 -5.06
CA GLU A 165 -15.98 15.52 -5.79
C GLU A 165 -17.40 15.60 -5.19
N PRO A 166 -17.89 16.76 -4.72
CA PRO A 166 -17.32 18.10 -4.82
C PRO A 166 -16.91 18.69 -3.45
N ASP A 167 -15.60 18.84 -3.21
CA ASP A 167 -15.13 19.62 -2.07
C ASP A 167 -14.64 21.02 -2.51
N ARG A 168 -14.65 21.94 -1.54
CA ARG A 168 -14.30 23.37 -1.67
C ARG A 168 -12.90 23.62 -2.28
N HIS A 169 -12.01 22.62 -2.26
CA HIS A 169 -10.69 22.69 -2.91
C HIS A 169 -10.77 22.84 -4.45
N LEU A 170 -11.89 22.48 -5.10
CA LEU A 170 -12.07 22.68 -6.54
C LEU A 170 -12.27 24.16 -6.91
N ALA A 171 -12.90 24.95 -6.02
CA ALA A 171 -13.17 26.38 -6.24
C ALA A 171 -11.86 27.19 -6.31
N ASN A 172 -10.89 26.84 -5.47
CA ASN A 172 -9.60 27.54 -5.37
C ASN A 172 -8.59 27.12 -6.46
N LYS A 173 -8.90 26.12 -7.29
CA LYS A 173 -7.98 25.52 -8.29
C LYS A 173 -6.62 25.09 -7.73
N GLU A 174 -6.48 24.95 -6.42
CA GLU A 174 -5.22 24.64 -5.75
C GLU A 174 -5.51 23.71 -4.57
N LEU A 175 -4.66 22.70 -4.40
CA LEU A 175 -4.65 21.83 -3.23
C LEU A 175 -3.35 22.06 -2.47
N ARG A 176 -3.43 22.32 -1.17
CA ARG A 176 -2.28 22.60 -0.32
C ARG A 176 -2.26 21.69 0.90
N ILE A 177 -1.07 21.22 1.26
CA ILE A 177 -0.84 20.42 2.47
C ILE A 177 0.24 21.06 3.35
N ASP A 178 0.13 20.88 4.66
CA ASP A 178 1.12 21.23 5.66
C ASP A 178 1.83 19.93 6.10
N ASP A 179 3.13 19.83 5.83
CA ASP A 179 3.99 18.73 6.24
C ASP A 179 4.73 19.10 7.54
N HIS A 180 4.16 18.64 8.65
CA HIS A 180 4.66 18.95 9.98
C HIS A 180 6.01 18.31 10.27
N ASP A 181 6.28 17.11 9.76
CA ASP A 181 7.53 16.38 9.98
C ASP A 181 8.72 17.14 9.39
N ASN A 182 8.53 17.72 8.21
CA ASN A 182 9.56 18.53 7.54
C ASN A 182 9.41 20.04 7.78
N LYS A 183 8.46 20.45 8.65
CA LYS A 183 8.14 21.86 8.94
C LYS A 183 7.80 22.68 7.69
N LEU A 184 7.28 22.04 6.65
CA LEU A 184 6.85 22.68 5.40
C LEU A 184 5.37 23.04 5.52
N ARG A 185 5.00 24.26 5.11
CA ARG A 185 3.61 24.72 5.12
C ARG A 185 3.16 25.07 3.71
N ARG A 186 1.86 24.88 3.45
CA ARG A 186 1.18 25.27 2.21
C ARG A 186 1.83 24.70 0.95
N VAL A 187 2.34 23.48 1.05
CA VAL A 187 2.98 22.80 -0.07
C VAL A 187 1.94 22.55 -1.15
N LEU A 188 2.19 23.07 -2.35
CA LEU A 188 1.27 22.94 -3.48
C LEU A 188 1.31 21.51 -4.01
N VAL A 189 0.15 20.85 -4.01
CA VAL A 189 0.00 19.47 -4.46
C VAL A 189 -0.28 19.42 -5.96
N PRO A 190 0.49 18.65 -6.75
CA PRO A 190 0.19 18.39 -8.14
C PRO A 190 -1.18 17.70 -8.30
N ARG A 191 -1.96 18.16 -9.28
CA ARG A 191 -3.25 17.58 -9.62
C ARG A 191 -3.25 17.14 -11.08
N GLU A 192 -3.75 15.96 -11.35
CA GLU A 192 -3.96 15.45 -12.69
C GLU A 192 -5.42 15.08 -12.90
N HIS A 193 -5.98 15.47 -14.05
CA HIS A 193 -7.31 15.06 -14.46
C HIS A 193 -7.18 13.88 -15.42
N ALA A 194 -7.68 12.71 -15.03
CA ALA A 194 -7.62 11.50 -15.83
C ALA A 194 -8.90 10.68 -15.65
N HIS A 195 -9.47 10.21 -16.77
CA HIS A 195 -10.71 9.41 -16.82
C HIS A 195 -11.89 10.04 -16.07
N GLY A 196 -12.06 11.36 -16.20
CA GLY A 196 -13.14 12.09 -15.57
C GLY A 196 -13.03 12.22 -14.06
N ARG A 197 -11.83 11.98 -13.48
CA ARG A 197 -11.55 12.12 -12.05
C ARG A 197 -10.32 13.00 -11.83
N THR A 198 -10.27 13.63 -10.66
CA THR A 198 -9.08 14.34 -10.19
C THR A 198 -8.22 13.43 -9.32
N TRP A 199 -6.94 13.36 -9.64
CA TRP A 199 -5.94 12.56 -8.95
C TRP A 199 -4.84 13.45 -8.41
N VAL A 200 -4.30 13.08 -7.24
CA VAL A 200 -3.25 13.84 -6.55
C VAL A 200 -2.14 12.92 -6.11
N THR A 201 -0.93 13.46 -6.07
CA THR A 201 0.27 12.73 -5.66
C THR A 201 1.19 13.66 -4.88
N VAL A 202 2.32 13.16 -4.39
CA VAL A 202 3.24 13.97 -3.61
C VAL A 202 3.80 15.13 -4.43
N PRO A 203 3.94 16.33 -3.84
CA PRO A 203 4.82 17.35 -4.38
C PRO A 203 6.28 16.84 -4.35
N ARG A 204 7.11 17.28 -5.31
CA ARG A 204 8.50 16.82 -5.40
C ARG A 204 9.25 17.05 -4.07
N ARG A 205 9.79 15.96 -3.52
CA ARG A 205 10.61 15.82 -2.29
C ARG A 205 9.87 16.08 -0.96
N SER A 206 10.24 15.28 0.04
CA SER A 206 9.92 15.38 1.47
C SER A 206 8.55 14.87 1.97
N VAL A 207 7.49 14.88 1.16
CA VAL A 207 6.16 14.40 1.58
C VAL A 207 5.97 12.92 1.23
N ARG A 208 5.43 12.09 2.15
CA ARG A 208 5.04 10.70 1.83
C ARG A 208 3.78 10.65 0.96
N TYR A 209 3.66 9.59 0.18
CA TYR A 209 2.48 9.33 -0.63
C TYR A 209 1.20 9.26 0.21
N PRO A 210 0.06 9.72 -0.34
CA PRO A 210 -1.21 9.70 0.39
C PRO A 210 -1.54 8.33 0.97
N PHE A 211 -1.26 7.27 0.21
CA PHE A 211 -1.41 5.89 0.60
C PHE A 211 -0.10 5.15 0.40
N LEU A 212 0.26 4.29 1.36
CA LEU A 212 1.26 3.24 1.18
C LEU A 212 0.56 1.93 1.52
N LEU A 213 0.70 0.93 0.65
CA LEU A 213 0.01 -0.35 0.80
C LEU A 213 1.04 -1.46 0.90
N ARG A 214 0.89 -2.34 1.88
CA ARG A 214 1.78 -3.48 2.08
C ARG A 214 1.00 -4.71 2.45
N VAL A 215 1.31 -5.85 1.85
CA VAL A 215 0.78 -7.16 2.25
C VAL A 215 1.94 -8.06 2.64
N ASN A 216 1.88 -8.65 3.82
CA ASN A 216 2.85 -9.62 4.31
C ASN A 216 2.18 -10.98 4.46
N LYS A 217 2.94 -12.04 4.21
CA LYS A 217 2.54 -13.39 4.59
C LYS A 217 2.98 -13.69 6.03
N SER A 218 2.20 -14.49 6.75
CA SER A 218 2.57 -15.03 8.05
C SER A 218 1.97 -16.44 8.20
N CYS A 219 2.67 -17.31 8.91
CA CYS A 219 2.24 -18.68 9.16
C CYS A 219 1.60 -18.79 10.56
N GLY A 220 0.52 -19.58 10.69
CA GLY A 220 -0.07 -19.97 11.98
C GLY A 220 -1.02 -18.97 12.66
N THR A 221 -1.69 -19.42 13.73
CA THR A 221 -2.85 -18.78 14.38
C THR A 221 -2.49 -17.75 15.45
N VAL A 222 -3.15 -16.58 15.43
CA VAL A 222 -3.37 -15.80 16.66
C VAL A 222 -4.81 -15.29 16.72
N TYR A 223 -5.75 -16.23 16.87
CA TYR A 223 -7.11 -15.93 17.35
C TYR A 223 -7.39 -16.87 18.53
N PRO A 224 -7.51 -16.36 19.77
CA PRO A 224 -7.90 -17.16 20.93
C PRO A 224 -9.30 -17.79 20.79
N ASP A 225 -10.18 -17.11 20.03
CA ASP A 225 -11.62 -17.43 19.94
C ASP A 225 -12.11 -17.68 18.48
N GLY A 226 -11.20 -17.82 17.51
CA GLY A 226 -11.51 -17.96 16.08
C GLY A 226 -11.14 -19.33 15.51
N PRO A 227 -11.67 -19.71 14.31
CA PRO A 227 -11.22 -20.93 13.64
C PRO A 227 -9.72 -20.82 13.35
N GLY A 228 -9.00 -21.94 13.51
CA GLY A 228 -7.59 -22.00 13.15
C GLY A 228 -7.41 -21.80 11.65
N TYR A 229 -6.43 -21.01 11.23
CA TYR A 229 -6.00 -20.91 9.85
C TYR A 229 -4.53 -21.33 9.77
N ASP A 230 -4.19 -21.94 8.65
CA ASP A 230 -2.85 -22.46 8.39
C ASP A 230 -1.91 -21.33 7.92
N ASP A 231 -2.43 -20.44 7.05
CA ASP A 231 -1.74 -19.24 6.59
C ASP A 231 -2.58 -17.99 6.77
N PHE A 232 -1.91 -16.86 6.96
CA PHE A 232 -2.52 -15.53 6.94
C PHE A 232 -1.76 -14.59 6.01
N ILE A 233 -2.51 -13.71 5.37
CA ILE A 233 -1.96 -12.53 4.74
C ILE A 233 -2.49 -11.30 5.48
N THR A 234 -1.61 -10.35 5.77
CA THR A 234 -1.94 -9.10 6.47
C THR A 234 -1.67 -7.93 5.56
N MET A 235 -2.70 -7.14 5.28
CA MET A 235 -2.64 -5.89 4.54
C MET A 235 -2.60 -4.70 5.50
N THR A 236 -1.51 -3.94 5.42
CA THR A 236 -1.35 -2.64 6.07
C THR A 236 -1.64 -1.54 5.06
N ILE A 237 -2.51 -0.61 5.45
CA ILE A 237 -2.91 0.56 4.67
C ILE A 237 -2.50 1.79 5.47
N ASP A 238 -1.38 2.42 5.10
CA ASP A 238 -0.95 3.68 5.72
C ASP A 238 -1.58 4.85 4.98
N VAL A 239 -2.43 5.59 5.67
CA VAL A 239 -3.13 6.78 5.16
C VAL A 239 -2.44 8.02 5.73
N ASN A 240 -1.60 8.66 4.94
CA ASN A 240 -0.67 9.69 5.45
C ASN A 240 -1.24 11.11 5.47
N TRP A 241 -2.36 11.33 4.79
CA TRP A 241 -2.93 12.68 4.61
C TRP A 241 -4.30 12.71 5.27
N SER A 242 -4.52 13.74 6.10
CA SER A 242 -5.71 13.82 6.96
C SER A 242 -7.05 13.83 6.20
N PHE A 243 -6.98 14.18 4.92
CA PHE A 243 -8.06 14.21 3.95
C PHE A 243 -8.88 12.90 3.89
N TRP A 244 -8.24 11.72 3.98
CA TRP A 244 -8.92 10.43 3.81
C TRP A 244 -9.29 9.74 5.11
N TRP A 245 -8.90 10.25 6.29
CA TRP A 245 -9.27 9.61 7.56
C TRP A 245 -10.24 10.45 8.41
N HIS A 246 -10.22 11.79 8.30
CA HIS A 246 -11.21 12.65 8.96
C HIS A 246 -12.60 12.56 8.30
N PRO A 247 -13.69 12.81 9.05
CA PRO A 247 -15.05 12.79 8.49
C PRO A 247 -15.19 13.67 7.24
N GLY A 248 -15.71 13.07 6.16
CA GLY A 248 -15.88 13.72 4.85
C GLY A 248 -15.98 12.71 3.71
N GLU A 249 -16.07 13.19 2.48
CA GLU A 249 -16.17 12.33 1.28
C GLU A 249 -14.92 11.47 1.07
N GLY A 250 -13.73 12.02 1.36
CA GLY A 250 -12.47 11.27 1.30
C GLY A 250 -12.49 10.05 2.22
N ARG A 251 -12.99 10.22 3.45
CA ARG A 251 -13.18 9.11 4.39
C ARG A 251 -14.25 8.13 3.94
N ALA A 252 -15.38 8.61 3.41
CA ALA A 252 -16.42 7.73 2.87
C ALA A 252 -15.90 6.86 1.70
N MET A 253 -15.02 7.40 0.85
CA MET A 253 -14.35 6.64 -0.21
C MET A 253 -13.40 5.58 0.35
N LEU A 254 -12.61 5.91 1.39
CA LEU A 254 -11.74 4.95 2.07
C LEU A 254 -12.56 3.82 2.70
N ASP A 255 -13.61 4.17 3.47
CA ASP A 255 -14.50 3.21 4.11
C ASP A 255 -15.16 2.30 3.06
N GLN A 256 -15.61 2.85 1.93
CA GLN A 256 -16.17 2.05 0.83
C GLN A 256 -15.17 1.06 0.25
N ALA A 257 -13.90 1.46 0.11
CA ALA A 257 -12.84 0.57 -0.39
C ALA A 257 -12.53 -0.55 0.61
N VAL A 258 -12.47 -0.22 1.90
CA VAL A 258 -12.34 -1.20 2.98
C VAL A 258 -13.54 -2.15 3.01
N ASP A 259 -14.77 -1.65 2.91
CA ASP A 259 -16.00 -2.46 2.90
C ASP A 259 -16.05 -3.45 1.73
N ARG A 260 -15.47 -3.09 0.57
CA ARG A 260 -15.31 -4.04 -0.54
C ARG A 260 -14.37 -5.19 -0.18
N LEU A 261 -13.26 -4.91 0.50
CA LEU A 261 -12.35 -5.94 1.01
C LEU A 261 -13.04 -6.82 2.05
N LEU A 262 -13.78 -6.23 3.00
CA LEU A 262 -14.51 -6.96 4.03
C LEU A 262 -15.51 -7.95 3.40
N ARG A 263 -16.25 -7.50 2.38
CA ARG A 263 -17.16 -8.37 1.61
C ARG A 263 -16.44 -9.50 0.84
N LYS A 264 -15.15 -9.36 0.58
CA LYS A 264 -14.30 -10.39 -0.06
C LYS A 264 -13.56 -11.29 0.94
N GLY A 265 -13.96 -11.26 2.22
CA GLY A 265 -13.44 -12.15 3.26
C GLY A 265 -12.17 -11.65 3.95
N TRP A 266 -11.80 -10.39 3.72
CA TRP A 266 -10.86 -9.70 4.61
C TRP A 266 -11.57 -9.32 5.92
N ARG A 267 -10.81 -9.15 6.98
CA ARG A 267 -11.33 -8.69 8.27
C ARG A 267 -10.34 -7.77 8.95
N PRO A 268 -10.76 -6.91 9.88
CA PRO A 268 -9.82 -6.19 10.75
C PRO A 268 -8.89 -7.19 11.43
N ALA A 269 -7.59 -6.94 11.35
CA ALA A 269 -6.62 -7.74 12.09
C ALA A 269 -6.90 -7.63 13.58
N HIS A 270 -6.80 -8.75 14.30
CA HIS A 270 -6.81 -8.67 15.75
C HIS A 270 -5.63 -7.83 16.22
N PRO A 271 -5.79 -7.03 17.28
CA PRO A 271 -4.67 -6.30 17.84
C PRO A 271 -3.63 -7.31 18.29
N GLN A 272 -2.59 -7.51 17.48
CA GLN A 272 -1.38 -8.13 17.94
C GLN A 272 -0.82 -7.18 18.98
N SER A 273 -0.66 -7.66 20.22
CA SER A 273 0.18 -7.01 21.20
C SER A 273 1.55 -6.81 20.56
N VAL A 274 1.83 -5.59 20.10
CA VAL A 274 3.11 -5.21 19.52
C VAL A 274 4.18 -5.54 20.55
N PRO A 275 5.19 -6.38 20.25
CA PRO A 275 6.40 -6.37 21.03
C PRO A 275 7.07 -5.03 20.72
N THR A 276 6.99 -4.09 21.66
CA THR A 276 7.89 -2.94 21.69
C THR A 276 9.32 -3.48 21.83
N GLY A 277 10.02 -3.62 20.71
CA GLY A 277 11.34 -4.27 20.62
C GLY A 277 12.35 -3.42 19.86
N HIS A 278 12.94 -2.48 20.59
CA HIS A 278 14.26 -1.88 20.39
C HIS A 278 14.60 -1.11 19.09
N HIS A 279 14.35 0.21 19.17
CA HIS A 279 15.39 1.17 18.79
C HIS A 279 16.65 0.91 19.62
N THR A 280 17.74 0.58 18.94
CA THR A 280 19.10 0.86 19.44
C THR A 280 19.82 1.67 18.36
N PRO A 281 20.10 2.97 18.56
CA PRO A 281 21.03 3.67 17.70
C PRO A 281 22.44 3.24 18.08
N SER A 282 23.14 2.60 17.15
CA SER A 282 24.58 2.37 17.26
C SER A 282 25.28 3.73 17.32
N ARG A 283 25.61 4.13 18.54
CA ARG A 283 26.45 5.28 18.85
C ARG A 283 27.88 4.88 18.51
N THR A 284 28.45 5.54 17.51
CA THR A 284 29.89 5.55 17.24
C THR A 284 30.62 6.13 18.45
N SER A 285 31.66 5.43 18.91
CA SER A 285 32.68 5.95 19.80
C SER A 285 33.99 5.25 19.50
N LEU A 286 34.74 5.81 18.56
CA LEU A 286 36.14 6.23 18.63
C LEU A 286 36.61 6.59 17.22
#